data_AF-A0A2D7GYQ6-F1
#
_entry.id   AF-A0A2D7GYQ6-F1
#
_cell.length_a   1.000
_cell.length_b   1.000
_cell.length_c   1.000
_cell.angle_alpha   90.00
_cell.angle_beta   90.00
_cell.angle_gamma   90.00
#
_symmetry.space_group_name_H-M   'P 1'
#
loop_
_entity.id
_entity.type
_entity.pdbx_description
1 polymer ?
#
loop_
_entity_poly.entity_id
_entity_poly.type
_entity_poly.pdbx_seq_one_letter_code
_entity_poly.pdbx_strand_id
1 'polypeptide(L)'
;MTLYQQVFLLYFIPGIFISFLIVWHSMKLKFLYRNTLFIVSILINWIAIFLGVHMGYGAWQNMPNPPEEAFADGAKLMMSLIGGWIPGSILFALMFLIIKLFKSFSKKEIINTNP
;
A
#
# COMPACT_ATOMS: atom_id res chain seq x y z
N MET A 1 -7.49 -11.21 18.39
CA MET A 1 -6.46 -10.55 17.56
C MET A 1 -5.11 -10.95 18.11
N THR A 2 -4.24 -11.57 17.32
CA THR A 2 -2.91 -12.02 17.79
C THR A 2 -1.99 -10.82 18.03
N LEU A 3 -0.94 -11.00 18.84
CA LEU A 3 0.08 -9.96 19.05
C LEU A 3 0.72 -9.54 17.72
N TYR A 4 0.95 -10.50 16.83
CA TYR A 4 1.34 -10.25 15.45
C TYR A 4 0.40 -9.27 14.73
N GLN A 5 -0.92 -9.51 14.78
CA GLN A 5 -1.90 -8.66 14.09
C GLN A 5 -1.90 -7.23 14.65
N GLN A 6 -1.77 -7.08 15.97
CA GLN A 6 -1.71 -5.76 16.62
C GLN A 6 -0.50 -4.96 16.14
N VAL A 7 0.69 -5.57 16.17
CA VAL A 7 1.93 -4.93 15.78
C VAL A 7 1.96 -4.70 14.26
N PHE A 8 1.48 -5.65 13.45
CA PHE A 8 1.36 -5.47 12.00
C PHE A 8 0.49 -4.26 11.65
N LEU A 9 -0.70 -4.15 12.23
CA LEU A 9 -1.64 -3.05 11.96
C LEU A 9 -1.08 -1.69 12.38
N LEU A 10 -0.26 -1.64 13.43
CA LEU A 10 0.40 -0.42 13.89
C LEU A 10 1.30 0.21 12.81
N TYR A 11 1.96 -0.60 11.98
CA TYR A 11 2.78 -0.11 10.86
C TYR A 11 1.98 0.00 9.56
N PHE A 12 1.10 -0.97 9.30
CA PHE A 12 0.36 -1.06 8.04
C PHE A 12 -0.66 0.07 7.86
N ILE A 13 -1.44 0.40 8.89
CA ILE A 13 -2.50 1.42 8.80
C ILE A 13 -1.91 2.80 8.48
N PRO A 14 -0.89 3.31 9.22
CA PRO A 14 -0.25 4.58 8.88
C PRO A 14 0.40 4.55 7.49
N GLY A 15 1.01 3.43 7.11
CA GLY A 15 1.63 3.25 5.79
C GLY A 15 0.64 3.43 4.64
N ILE A 16 -0.52 2.78 4.72
CA ILE A 16 -1.62 2.97 3.75
C ILE A 16 -2.09 4.41 3.75
N PHE A 17 -2.31 4.99 4.93
CA PHE A 17 -2.84 6.35 5.06
C PHE A 17 -1.91 7.38 4.41
N ILE A 18 -0.61 7.31 4.67
CA ILE A 18 0.40 8.18 4.06
C ILE A 18 0.46 7.95 2.55
N SER A 19 0.45 6.70 2.11
CA SER A 19 0.48 6.34 0.68
C SER A 19 -0.72 6.95 -0.07
N PHE A 20 -1.92 6.89 0.53
CA PHE A 20 -3.14 7.47 -0.01
C PHE A 20 -3.04 9.00 -0.12
N LEU A 21 -2.56 9.69 0.92
CA LEU A 21 -2.38 11.14 0.90
C LEU A 21 -1.38 11.58 -0.19
N ILE A 22 -0.29 10.85 -0.37
CA ILE A 22 0.71 11.13 -1.40
C ILE A 22 0.10 10.99 -2.79
N VAL A 23 -0.63 9.89 -3.04
CA VAL A 23 -1.30 9.74 -4.32
C VAL A 23 -2.30 10.87 -4.53
N TRP A 24 -3.17 11.14 -3.56
CA TRP A 24 -4.17 12.19 -3.64
C TRP A 24 -3.54 13.55 -4.00
N HIS A 25 -2.42 13.88 -3.37
CA HIS A 25 -1.68 15.11 -3.68
C HIS A 25 -1.05 15.07 -5.08
N SER A 26 -0.46 13.95 -5.49
CA SER A 26 0.22 13.78 -6.78
C SER A 26 -0.70 14.04 -7.99
N MET A 27 -2.01 13.86 -7.81
CA MET A 27 -3.04 14.06 -8.84
C MET A 27 -3.09 15.49 -9.38
N LYS A 28 -2.67 16.47 -8.57
CA LYS A 28 -2.67 17.89 -8.94
C LYS A 28 -1.38 18.31 -9.66
N LEU A 29 -0.40 17.41 -9.77
CA LEU A 29 0.94 17.72 -10.28
C LEU A 29 1.12 17.35 -11.75
N LYS A 30 2.17 17.92 -12.35
CA LYS A 30 2.62 17.58 -13.71
C LYS A 30 3.05 16.11 -13.79
N PHE A 31 2.97 15.53 -14.99
CA PHE A 31 3.17 14.09 -15.26
C PHE A 31 4.41 13.49 -14.56
N LEU A 32 5.57 14.16 -14.67
CA LEU A 32 6.82 13.68 -14.08
C LEU A 32 6.73 13.56 -12.55
N TYR A 33 6.44 14.68 -11.87
CA TYR A 33 6.32 14.73 -10.40
C TYR A 33 5.23 13.80 -9.87
N ARG A 34 4.14 13.69 -10.62
CA ARG A 34 3.06 12.76 -10.31
C ARG A 34 3.58 11.32 -10.28
N ASN A 35 4.27 10.87 -11.34
CA ASN A 35 4.81 9.52 -11.40
C ASN A 35 5.88 9.27 -10.34
N THR A 36 6.72 10.25 -10.02
CA THR A 36 7.71 10.14 -8.94
C THR A 36 7.02 9.93 -7.59
N LEU A 37 6.03 10.76 -7.23
CA LEU A 37 5.29 10.60 -5.98
C LEU A 37 4.49 9.29 -5.94
N PHE A 38 4.02 8.80 -7.08
CA PHE A 38 3.40 7.48 -7.18
C PHE A 38 4.37 6.35 -6.83
N ILE A 39 5.59 6.36 -7.37
CA ILE A 39 6.61 5.36 -7.03
C ILE A 39 6.95 5.42 -5.54
N VAL A 40 7.07 6.63 -4.99
CA VAL A 40 7.30 6.84 -3.55
C VAL A 40 6.17 6.25 -2.71
N SER A 41 4.92 6.42 -3.11
CA SER A 41 3.75 5.83 -2.43
C SER A 41 3.80 4.29 -2.41
N ILE A 42 4.19 3.67 -3.52
CA ILE A 42 4.38 2.20 -3.59
C ILE A 42 5.47 1.76 -2.62
N LEU A 43 6.61 2.46 -2.59
CA LEU A 43 7.72 2.15 -1.70
C LEU A 43 7.33 2.30 -0.22
N ILE A 44 6.58 3.34 0.14
CA ILE A 44 6.09 3.55 1.51
C ILE A 44 5.17 2.40 1.94
N ASN A 45 4.25 1.99 1.06
CA ASN A 45 3.36 0.87 1.34
C ASN A 45 4.14 -0.44 1.54
N TRP A 46 5.12 -0.69 0.66
CA TRP A 46 6.01 -1.85 0.75
C TRP A 46 6.81 -1.86 2.07
N ILE A 47 7.40 -0.72 2.45
CA ILE A 47 8.12 -0.56 3.72
C ILE A 47 7.19 -0.81 4.91
N ALA A 48 5.95 -0.30 4.88
CA ALA A 48 4.99 -0.50 5.96
C ALA A 48 4.60 -1.98 6.12
N ILE A 49 4.42 -2.71 5.02
CA ILE A 49 4.18 -4.16 5.04
C ILE A 49 5.40 -4.89 5.61
N PHE A 50 6.60 -4.57 5.11
CA PHE A 50 7.84 -5.18 5.57
C PHE A 50 8.06 -4.98 7.07
N LEU A 51 7.95 -3.74 7.55
CA LEU A 51 8.07 -3.41 8.96
C LEU A 51 6.98 -4.08 9.80
N GLY A 52 5.73 -4.06 9.34
CA GLY A 52 4.62 -4.70 10.04
C GLY A 52 4.83 -6.20 10.21
N VAL A 53 5.36 -6.87 9.19
CA VAL A 53 5.66 -8.31 9.24
C VAL A 53 6.85 -8.58 10.13
N HIS A 54 7.97 -7.88 9.92
CA HIS A 54 9.20 -8.09 10.69
C HIS A 54 9.00 -7.82 12.18
N MET A 55 8.38 -6.68 12.52
CA MET A 55 8.09 -6.33 13.91
C MET A 55 6.98 -7.20 14.49
N GLY A 56 5.99 -7.58 13.67
CA GLY A 56 4.90 -8.46 14.07
C GLY A 56 5.41 -9.84 14.49
N TYR A 57 6.24 -10.48 13.66
CA TYR A 57 6.87 -11.76 13.99
C TYR A 57 7.84 -11.62 15.14
N GLY A 58 8.68 -10.58 15.15
CA GLY A 58 9.60 -10.32 16.26
C GLY A 58 8.87 -10.21 17.61
N ALA A 59 7.77 -9.45 17.67
CA ALA A 59 6.97 -9.37 18.90
C ALA A 59 6.29 -10.69 19.24
N TRP A 60 5.80 -11.42 18.24
CA TRP A 60 5.10 -12.68 18.44
C TRP A 60 6.03 -13.82 18.87
N GLN A 61 7.29 -13.82 18.44
CA GLN A 61 8.33 -14.77 18.84
C GLN A 61 8.86 -14.49 20.26
N ASN A 62 8.86 -13.23 20.70
CA ASN A 62 9.36 -12.82 22.01
C ASN A 62 8.32 -12.91 23.14
N MET A 63 7.11 -13.41 22.87
CA MET A 63 6.10 -13.58 23.92
C MET A 63 6.49 -14.72 24.89
N PRO A 64 5.97 -14.74 26.14
CA PRO A 64 6.40 -15.73 27.14
C PRO A 64 6.15 -17.20 26.78
N ASN A 65 5.17 -17.49 25.92
CA ASN A 65 4.85 -18.82 25.40
C ASN A 65 4.49 -18.71 23.91
N PRO A 66 5.47 -18.54 23.01
CA PRO A 66 5.20 -18.32 21.59
C PRO A 66 4.67 -19.61 20.95
N PRO A 67 3.59 -19.56 20.16
CA PRO A 67 3.11 -20.72 19.42
C PRO A 67 4.13 -21.11 18.34
N GLU A 68 4.17 -22.39 17.95
CA GLU A 68 5.08 -22.89 16.91
C GLU A 68 4.96 -22.12 15.58
N GLU A 69 3.74 -21.65 15.29
CA GLU A 69 3.39 -20.83 14.13
C GLU A 69 4.18 -19.51 14.03
N ALA A 70 4.69 -19.00 15.15
CA ALA A 70 5.49 -17.78 15.23
C ALA A 70 6.90 -17.98 14.62
N PHE A 71 7.39 -19.23 14.52
CA PHE A 71 8.72 -19.56 13.98
C PHE A 71 8.69 -20.10 12.55
N ALA A 72 7.51 -20.26 11.94
CA ALA A 72 7.35 -20.73 10.55
C ALA A 72 7.75 -19.67 9.48
N ASP A 73 8.71 -18.80 9.80
CA ASP A 73 8.80 -17.41 9.33
C ASP A 73 9.50 -17.23 7.97
N GLY A 74 10.35 -18.18 7.55
CA GLY A 74 11.15 -18.05 6.33
C GLY A 74 10.32 -17.85 5.05
N ALA A 75 9.22 -18.59 4.91
CA ALA A 75 8.32 -18.45 3.76
C ALA A 75 7.47 -17.17 3.81
N LYS A 76 7.12 -16.70 5.01
CA LYS A 76 6.20 -15.56 5.20
C LYS A 76 6.91 -14.21 5.05
N LEU A 77 8.15 -14.10 5.50
CA LEU A 77 9.03 -12.96 5.23
C LEU A 77 9.32 -12.82 3.73
N MET A 78 9.60 -13.95 3.06
CA MET A 78 9.80 -13.98 1.60
C MET A 78 8.52 -13.63 0.84
N MET A 79 7.35 -14.13 1.29
CA MET A 79 6.04 -13.74 0.75
C MET A 79 5.67 -12.28 1.05
N SER A 80 6.21 -11.67 2.09
CA SER A 80 6.00 -10.25 2.38
C SER A 80 6.89 -9.37 1.48
N LEU A 81 8.10 -9.83 1.19
CA LEU A 81 9.01 -9.20 0.25
C LEU A 81 8.49 -9.26 -1.20
N ILE A 82 8.04 -10.44 -1.64
CA ILE A 82 7.51 -10.68 -3.00
C ILE A 82 6.06 -10.20 -3.11
N GLY A 83 5.24 -10.55 -2.12
CA GLY A 83 3.82 -10.22 -2.07
C GLY A 83 3.57 -8.74 -1.82
N GLY A 84 4.43 -8.00 -1.12
CA GLY A 84 4.26 -6.55 -0.89
C GLY A 84 4.21 -5.72 -2.18
N TRP A 85 4.78 -6.22 -3.29
CA TRP A 85 4.65 -5.60 -4.60
C TRP A 85 3.22 -5.68 -5.15
N ILE A 86 2.46 -6.73 -4.81
CA ILE A 86 1.13 -7.00 -5.36
C ILE A 86 0.09 -5.99 -4.83
N PRO A 87 -0.05 -5.73 -3.51
CA PRO A 87 -0.91 -4.66 -3.01
C PRO A 87 -0.52 -3.28 -3.55
N GLY A 88 0.78 -2.97 -3.61
CA GLY A 88 1.27 -1.71 -4.15
C GLY A 88 0.91 -1.52 -5.63
N SER A 89 1.03 -2.58 -6.43
CA SER A 89 0.68 -2.57 -7.86
C SER A 89 -0.83 -2.66 -8.13
N ILE A 90 -1.61 -3.32 -7.27
CA ILE A 90 -3.08 -3.31 -7.33
C ILE A 90 -3.60 -1.91 -6.99
N LEU A 91 -3.08 -1.28 -5.92
CA LEU A 91 -3.41 0.09 -5.57
C LEU A 91 -3.07 1.03 -6.74
N PHE A 92 -1.90 0.84 -7.36
CA PHE A 92 -1.48 1.55 -8.58
C PHE A 92 -2.47 1.36 -9.73
N ALA A 93 -2.89 0.13 -10.03
CA ALA A 93 -3.82 -0.18 -11.11
C ALA A 93 -5.21 0.43 -10.87
N LEU A 94 -5.73 0.32 -9.64
CA LEU A 94 -7.03 0.88 -9.26
C LEU A 94 -7.03 2.40 -9.35
N MET A 95 -5.98 3.07 -8.86
CA MET A 95 -5.89 4.52 -8.92
C MET A 95 -5.73 5.02 -10.35
N PHE A 96 -4.96 4.32 -11.18
CA PHE A 96 -4.88 4.61 -12.62
C PHE A 96 -6.24 4.45 -13.34
N LEU A 97 -6.99 3.40 -13.01
CA LEU A 97 -8.35 3.16 -13.53
C LEU A 97 -9.30 4.29 -13.16
N ILE A 98 -9.31 4.70 -11.89
CA ILE A 98 -10.13 5.81 -11.39
C ILE A 98 -9.78 7.10 -12.15
N ILE A 99 -8.50 7.40 -12.35
CA ILE A 99 -8.05 8.57 -13.11
C ILE A 99 -8.58 8.55 -14.55
N LYS A 100 -8.48 7.40 -15.21
CA LYS A 100 -8.94 7.23 -16.59
C LYS A 100 -10.45 7.42 -16.69
N LEU A 101 -11.20 6.91 -15.72
CA LEU A 101 -12.65 7.08 -15.62
C LEU A 101 -13.02 8.56 -15.44
N PHE A 102 -12.44 9.27 -14.48
CA PHE A 102 -12.72 10.70 -14.25
C PHE A 102 -12.42 11.56 -15.48
N LYS A 103 -11.30 11.31 -16.17
CA LYS A 103 -11.00 12.01 -17.43
C LYS A 103 -12.00 11.68 -18.54
N SER A 104 -12.45 10.43 -18.63
CA SER A 104 -13.45 10.02 -19.61
C SER A 104 -14.79 10.72 -19.36
N PHE A 105 -15.22 10.84 -18.10
CA PHE A 105 -16.46 11.54 -17.74
C PHE A 105 -16.39 13.03 -18.04
N SER A 106 -15.31 13.71 -17.63
CA SER A 106 -15.10 15.14 -17.92
C SER A 106 -15.09 15.43 -19.42
N LYS A 107 -14.47 14.56 -20.24
CA LYS A 107 -14.46 14.74 -21.71
C LYS A 107 -15.85 14.53 -22.32
N LYS A 108 -16.68 13.66 -21.74
CA LYS A 108 -18.04 13.35 -22.21
C LYS A 108 -19.01 14.49 -21.92
N GLU A 109 -18.88 15.14 -20.77
CA GLU A 109 -19.65 16.36 -20.44
C GLU A 109 -19.36 17.50 -21.41
N ILE A 110 -18.08 17.78 -21.69
CA ILE A 110 -17.69 18.87 -22.59
C ILE A 110 -18.23 18.68 -24.02
N ILE A 111 -18.28 17.43 -24.50
CA ILE A 111 -18.82 17.11 -25.83
C ILE A 111 -20.36 17.28 -25.86
N ASN A 112 -21.06 16.97 -24.77
CA ASN A 112 -22.52 17.14 -24.70
C ASN A 112 -22.97 18.59 -24.47
N THR A 113 -22.07 19.51 -24.09
CA THR A 113 -22.39 20.93 -23.86
C THR A 113 -22.02 21.85 -25.03
N ASN A 114 -21.36 21.35 -26.07
CA ASN A 114 -21.11 22.10 -27.30
C ASN A 114 -22.17 21.70 -28.35
N PRO A 115 -23.19 22.53 -28.61
CA PRO A 115 -24.10 22.36 -29.74
C PRO A 115 -23.41 22.57 -31.09
#